data_AF-A0A2N7QGE6-F1
#
_entry.id   AF-A0A2N7QGE6-F1
#
_cell.length_a   1.000
_cell.length_b   1.000
_cell.length_c   1.000
_cell.angle_alpha   90.00
_cell.angle_beta   90.00
_cell.angle_gamma   90.00
#
_symmetry.space_group_name_H-M   'P 1'
#
loop_
_entity.id
_entity.type
_entity.pdbx_description
1 polymer ?
#
loop_
_entity_poly.entity_id
_entity_poly.type
_entity_poly.pdbx_seq_one_letter_code
_entity_poly.pdbx_strand_id
1 'polypeptide(L)'
;MKNIKDKIGFAETPREIAKLIVDLASVDKSDLALDTGCGRGIFVQALKEKGYKNIYGIEIDKEFYDYCSRKFDNIIFGDFLSHKFKEQFSLIVGNPPYVHFNQIPHEVARNVKEIIGTREGDIYYAFIVKAISLLKENGELIYIVPYHFFYNTYARFLREKILQFGKIEIIIDLDESRLFKNESPETIIFKFKKGKYDLKKERIKILRIKKTQSTPLEIYIKAVESLKNQTSNDLFDYYEISHYLNNQTWSTADLNFSDFPNLRLKDIAKVGVGLVSGFDKAFIVSLDELKLFTDLEINL
;
A
#
# COMPACT_ATOMS: atom_id res chain seq x y z
N MET A 1 12.25 21.93 -20.23
CA MET A 1 11.98 21.30 -18.93
C MET A 1 10.98 20.18 -19.16
N LYS A 2 11.42 18.92 -19.18
CA LYS A 2 10.50 17.77 -19.30
C LYS A 2 9.65 17.70 -18.03
N ASN A 3 8.33 17.57 -18.19
CA ASN A 3 7.41 17.46 -17.06
C ASN A 3 7.81 16.26 -16.20
N ILE A 4 8.08 16.52 -14.91
CA ILE A 4 8.44 15.54 -13.87
C ILE A 4 7.31 14.50 -13.62
N LYS A 5 6.16 14.65 -14.28
CA LYS A 5 4.91 13.90 -14.04
C LYS A 5 4.86 12.49 -14.61
N ASP A 6 5.74 12.12 -15.56
CA ASP A 6 5.68 10.82 -16.26
C ASP A 6 6.63 9.77 -15.68
N LYS A 7 7.01 9.91 -14.40
CA LYS A 7 7.85 8.93 -13.70
C LYS A 7 6.98 7.82 -13.14
N ILE A 8 7.32 6.57 -13.48
CA ILE A 8 6.54 5.36 -13.18
C ILE A 8 6.10 5.35 -11.70
N GLY A 9 4.79 5.44 -11.47
CA GLY A 9 4.17 5.18 -10.15
C GLY A 9 4.46 6.19 -9.04
N PHE A 10 5.01 7.37 -9.33
CA PHE A 10 5.30 8.37 -8.29
C PHE A 10 4.01 9.05 -7.79
N ALA A 11 3.61 8.74 -6.56
CA ALA A 11 2.53 9.42 -5.84
C ALA A 11 3.11 10.18 -4.63
N GLU A 12 3.05 11.52 -4.67
CA GLU A 12 3.52 12.35 -3.57
C GLU A 12 2.58 12.21 -2.36
N THR A 13 3.09 11.68 -1.25
CA THR A 13 2.34 11.54 -0.01
C THR A 13 2.13 12.90 0.65
N PRO A 14 0.88 13.29 0.99
CA PRO A 14 0.62 14.50 1.76
C PRO A 14 1.37 14.49 3.10
N ARG A 15 1.87 15.66 3.53
CA ARG A 15 2.70 15.79 4.75
C ARG A 15 1.98 15.24 5.98
N GLU A 16 0.69 15.52 6.10
CA GLU A 16 -0.14 15.13 7.24
C GLU A 16 -0.30 13.60 7.32
N ILE A 17 -0.38 12.93 6.16
CA ILE A 17 -0.40 11.47 6.08
C ILE A 17 0.97 10.87 6.44
N ALA A 18 2.06 11.48 5.97
CA ALA A 18 3.41 11.05 6.36
C ALA A 18 3.63 11.18 7.87
N LYS A 19 3.15 12.28 8.48
CA LYS A 19 3.18 12.47 9.94
C LYS A 19 2.31 11.45 10.67
N LEU A 20 1.11 11.16 10.16
CA LEU A 20 0.24 10.11 10.71
C LEU A 20 0.99 8.78 10.77
N ILE A 21 1.57 8.33 9.65
CA ILE A 21 2.34 7.09 9.56
C ILE A 21 3.48 7.05 10.58
N VAL A 22 4.27 8.11 10.68
CA VAL A 22 5.39 8.20 11.63
C VAL A 22 4.90 8.23 13.09
N ASP A 23 3.75 8.83 13.36
CA ASP A 23 3.16 8.90 14.69
C ASP A 23 2.60 7.56 15.19
N LEU A 24 2.28 6.62 14.29
CA LEU A 24 1.89 5.25 14.63
C LEU A 24 3.07 4.40 15.15
N ALA A 25 4.31 4.79 14.84
CA ALA A 25 5.49 4.05 15.22
C ALA A 25 5.76 4.14 16.74
N SER A 26 6.11 3.02 17.35
CA SER A 26 6.39 2.91 18.80
C SER A 26 7.78 2.37 19.12
N VAL A 27 8.67 2.26 18.13
CA VAL A 27 10.06 1.82 18.34
C VAL A 27 10.95 2.92 18.91
N ASP A 28 12.13 2.53 19.39
CA ASP A 28 13.14 3.48 19.87
C ASP A 28 13.61 4.40 18.74
N LYS A 29 13.57 5.71 18.99
CA LYS A 29 13.96 6.74 18.02
C LYS A 29 15.47 6.83 17.78
N SER A 30 16.27 6.18 18.62
CA SER A 30 17.71 6.03 18.44
C SER A 30 18.10 4.85 17.54
N ASP A 31 17.18 3.93 17.24
CA ASP A 31 17.42 2.86 16.29
C ASP A 31 17.36 3.35 14.82
N LEU A 32 17.72 2.45 13.89
CA LEU A 32 17.70 2.69 12.45
C LEU A 32 16.27 2.68 11.88
N ALA A 33 15.91 3.77 11.19
CA ALA A 33 14.68 3.90 10.41
C ALA A 33 14.97 4.00 8.91
N LEU A 34 14.12 3.43 8.06
CA LEU A 34 14.24 3.47 6.59
C LEU A 34 12.96 3.98 5.92
N ASP A 35 13.14 4.89 4.96
CA ASP A 35 12.16 5.25 3.93
C ASP A 35 12.50 4.52 2.61
N THR A 36 11.60 3.68 2.11
CA THR A 36 11.87 2.72 1.01
C THR A 36 11.67 3.26 -0.40
N GLY A 37 11.26 4.52 -0.53
CA GLY A 37 11.09 5.21 -1.80
C GLY A 37 10.98 6.70 -1.52
N CYS A 38 12.09 7.30 -1.09
CA CYS A 38 12.00 8.54 -0.32
C CYS A 38 11.53 9.75 -1.12
N GLY A 39 11.61 9.71 -2.45
CA GLY A 39 11.13 10.78 -3.32
C GLY A 39 11.75 12.12 -2.92
N ARG A 40 10.89 13.08 -2.56
CA ARG A 40 11.32 14.40 -2.06
C ARG A 40 11.71 14.43 -0.57
N GLY A 41 11.70 13.28 0.10
CA GLY A 41 12.08 13.11 1.50
C GLY A 41 10.98 13.41 2.51
N ILE A 42 9.70 13.21 2.18
CA ILE A 42 8.61 13.60 3.08
C ILE A 42 8.58 12.76 4.37
N PHE A 43 8.82 11.44 4.29
CA PHE A 43 8.92 10.60 5.48
C PHE A 43 10.25 10.82 6.21
N VAL A 44 11.36 11.00 5.48
CA VAL A 44 12.65 11.39 6.09
C VAL A 44 12.49 12.66 6.94
N GLN A 45 11.80 13.67 6.40
CA GLN A 45 11.49 14.89 7.14
C GLN A 45 10.58 14.63 8.35
N ALA A 46 9.49 13.86 8.18
CA ALA A 46 8.58 13.54 9.28
C ALA A 46 9.26 12.76 10.42
N LEU A 47 10.13 11.79 10.09
CA LEU A 47 10.96 11.06 11.04
C LEU A 47 11.90 11.99 11.82
N LYS A 48 12.57 12.91 11.12
CA LYS A 48 13.45 13.91 11.74
C LYS A 48 12.67 14.84 12.68
N GLU A 49 11.50 15.33 12.25
CA GLU A 49 10.59 16.15 13.07
C GLU A 49 10.10 15.39 14.32
N LYS A 50 9.88 14.07 14.22
CA LYS A 50 9.50 13.20 15.35
C LYS A 50 10.67 12.88 16.30
N GLY A 51 11.90 13.17 15.89
CA GLY A 51 13.12 12.99 16.68
C GLY A 51 13.88 11.69 16.42
N TYR A 52 13.64 11.00 15.31
CA TYR A 52 14.48 9.86 14.90
C TYR A 52 15.88 10.37 14.53
N LYS A 53 16.91 9.65 15.01
CA LYS A 53 18.31 10.07 14.86
C LYS A 53 19.01 9.44 13.66
N ASN A 54 18.73 8.17 13.41
CA ASN A 54 19.43 7.38 12.40
C ASN A 54 18.47 7.00 11.26
N ILE A 55 18.30 7.90 10.31
CA ILE A 55 17.34 7.78 9.22
C ILE A 55 18.09 7.49 7.92
N TYR A 56 17.63 6.49 7.18
CA TYR A 56 18.05 6.17 5.83
C TYR A 56 16.87 6.43 4.87
N GLY A 57 17.19 6.85 3.65
CA GLY A 57 16.24 6.89 2.54
C GLY A 57 16.84 6.22 1.33
N ILE A 58 16.05 5.55 0.52
CA ILE A 58 16.48 5.03 -0.78
C ILE A 58 15.57 5.54 -1.88
N GLU A 59 16.16 5.93 -3.01
CA GLU A 59 15.44 6.45 -4.17
C GLU A 59 16.07 5.96 -5.47
N ILE A 60 15.24 5.47 -6.38
CA ILE A 60 15.65 4.92 -7.68
C ILE A 60 15.75 6.01 -8.75
N ASP A 61 14.98 7.08 -8.62
CA ASP A 61 15.00 8.21 -9.53
C ASP A 61 16.11 9.21 -9.17
N LYS A 62 16.97 9.50 -10.15
CA LYS A 62 18.15 10.34 -9.94
C LYS A 62 17.82 11.78 -9.52
N GLU A 63 16.77 12.38 -10.06
CA GLU A 63 16.41 13.77 -9.74
C GLU A 63 15.84 13.89 -8.32
N PHE A 64 15.00 12.93 -7.91
CA PHE A 64 14.48 12.88 -6.55
C PHE A 64 15.58 12.55 -5.54
N TYR A 65 16.47 11.62 -5.87
CA TYR A 65 17.68 11.34 -5.08
C TYR A 65 18.52 12.60 -4.89
N ASP A 66 18.86 13.32 -5.96
CA ASP A 66 19.68 14.53 -5.90
C ASP A 66 18.99 15.64 -5.09
N TYR A 67 17.66 15.72 -5.15
CA TYR A 67 16.89 16.67 -4.34
C TYR A 67 16.92 16.29 -2.84
N CYS A 68 16.70 15.02 -2.52
CA CYS A 68 16.63 14.52 -1.15
C CYS A 68 18.00 14.54 -0.46
N SER A 69 19.05 14.06 -1.16
CA SER A 69 20.43 14.00 -0.66
C SER A 69 21.07 15.36 -0.38
N ARG A 70 20.56 16.46 -0.99
CA ARG A 70 20.99 17.82 -0.64
C ARG A 70 20.43 18.32 0.70
N LYS A 71 19.36 17.69 1.21
CA LYS A 71 18.63 18.12 2.41
C LYS A 71 18.84 17.20 3.60
N PHE A 72 19.12 15.93 3.34
CA PHE A 72 19.19 14.87 4.33
C PHE A 72 20.42 14.02 4.08
N ASP A 73 21.04 13.59 5.18
CA ASP A 73 22.14 12.63 5.16
C ASP A 73 21.61 11.21 4.91
N ASN A 74 22.51 10.27 4.56
CA ASN A 74 22.22 8.83 4.42
C ASN A 74 21.11 8.49 3.40
N ILE A 75 21.03 9.28 2.32
CA ILE A 75 20.18 8.95 1.17
C ILE A 75 20.98 8.08 0.20
N ILE A 76 20.40 6.95 -0.20
CA ILE A 76 20.96 5.95 -1.10
C ILE A 76 20.32 6.11 -2.48
N PHE A 77 21.16 6.21 -3.51
CA PHE A 77 20.69 6.10 -4.89
C PHE A 77 20.65 4.63 -5.29
N GLY A 78 19.46 4.11 -5.57
CA GLY A 78 19.31 2.72 -6.00
C GLY A 78 17.88 2.20 -5.93
N ASP A 79 17.69 1.01 -6.51
CA ASP A 79 16.42 0.31 -6.46
C ASP A 79 16.25 -0.41 -5.11
N PHE A 80 15.23 -0.04 -4.35
CA PHE A 80 14.93 -0.68 -3.06
C PHE A 80 14.80 -2.19 -3.18
N LEU A 81 14.23 -2.74 -4.25
CA LEU A 81 14.00 -4.19 -4.38
C LEU A 81 15.28 -4.98 -4.63
N SER A 82 16.30 -4.38 -5.25
CA SER A 82 17.58 -5.05 -5.55
C SER A 82 18.74 -4.64 -4.63
N HIS A 83 18.64 -3.49 -3.96
CA HIS A 83 19.68 -3.01 -3.06
C HIS A 83 19.94 -3.99 -1.90
N LYS A 84 21.23 -4.26 -1.64
CA LYS A 84 21.67 -5.18 -0.58
C LYS A 84 22.05 -4.38 0.66
N PHE A 85 21.07 -4.18 1.53
CA PHE A 85 21.30 -3.59 2.85
C PHE A 85 22.15 -4.52 3.72
N LYS A 86 23.10 -3.96 4.46
CA LYS A 86 23.86 -4.70 5.48
C LYS A 86 23.19 -4.59 6.85
N GLU A 87 22.37 -3.55 7.01
CA GLU A 87 21.68 -3.14 8.20
C GLU A 87 20.29 -3.81 8.29
N GLN A 88 19.79 -3.95 9.51
CA GLN A 88 18.38 -4.21 9.79
C GLN A 88 17.77 -3.00 10.49
N PHE A 89 16.48 -2.77 10.25
CA PHE A 89 15.79 -1.56 10.69
C PHE A 89 14.79 -1.89 11.80
N SER A 90 14.64 -0.99 12.77
CA SER A 90 13.55 -1.07 13.75
C SER A 90 12.26 -0.49 13.18
N LEU A 91 12.36 0.48 12.27
CA LEU A 91 11.22 1.08 11.61
C LEU A 91 11.44 1.15 10.11
N ILE A 92 10.45 0.72 9.34
CA ILE A 92 10.38 0.94 7.90
C ILE A 92 9.06 1.64 7.58
N VAL A 93 9.14 2.77 6.88
CA VAL A 93 7.99 3.57 6.43
C VAL A 93 8.08 3.82 4.92
N GLY A 94 6.96 4.21 4.32
CA GLY A 94 6.96 4.56 2.90
C GLY A 94 5.58 4.53 2.26
N ASN A 95 5.58 4.96 1.01
CA ASN A 95 4.47 4.86 0.06
C ASN A 95 5.02 4.16 -1.21
N PRO A 96 5.06 2.82 -1.25
CA PRO A 96 5.58 2.09 -2.39
C PRO A 96 4.82 2.44 -3.69
N PRO A 97 5.43 2.29 -4.87
CA PRO A 97 4.75 2.57 -6.13
C PRO A 97 3.55 1.63 -6.38
N TYR A 98 2.45 2.15 -6.93
CA TYR A 98 1.21 1.40 -7.18
C TYR A 98 1.12 0.94 -8.63
N VAL A 99 2.14 0.20 -9.08
CA VAL A 99 2.25 -0.23 -10.48
C VAL A 99 2.06 -1.73 -10.61
N HIS A 100 1.19 -2.15 -11.51
CA HIS A 100 0.98 -3.55 -11.85
C HIS A 100 2.22 -4.15 -12.51
N PHE A 101 2.54 -5.41 -12.22
CA PHE A 101 3.73 -6.11 -12.74
C PHE A 101 3.93 -5.96 -14.26
N ASN A 102 2.85 -6.00 -15.04
CA ASN A 102 2.88 -5.94 -16.50
C ASN A 102 3.28 -4.57 -17.07
N GLN A 103 3.31 -3.53 -16.24
CA GLN A 103 3.66 -2.15 -16.63
C GLN A 103 5.12 -1.81 -16.26
N ILE A 104 5.86 -2.79 -15.74
CA ILE A 104 7.21 -2.59 -15.20
C ILE A 104 8.27 -2.98 -16.26
N PRO A 105 9.38 -2.22 -16.39
CA PRO A 105 10.53 -2.62 -17.20
C PRO A 105 11.06 -4.01 -16.84
N HIS A 106 11.51 -4.76 -17.85
CA HIS A 106 11.89 -6.17 -17.73
C HIS A 106 12.95 -6.47 -16.65
N GLU A 107 13.83 -5.52 -16.34
CA GLU A 107 14.88 -5.67 -15.31
C GLU A 107 14.31 -5.70 -13.88
N VAL A 108 13.33 -4.86 -13.57
CA VAL A 108 12.68 -4.80 -12.25
C VAL A 108 11.74 -6.02 -12.08
N ALA A 109 11.11 -6.49 -13.17
CA ALA A 109 10.26 -7.67 -13.18
C ALA A 109 10.99 -8.96 -12.73
N ARG A 110 12.30 -9.08 -12.99
CA ARG A 110 13.10 -10.24 -12.55
C ARG A 110 13.25 -10.27 -11.03
N ASN A 111 13.62 -9.13 -10.43
CA ASN A 111 13.80 -9.01 -8.98
C ASN A 111 12.48 -9.21 -8.24
N VAL A 112 11.39 -8.66 -8.77
CA VAL A 112 10.05 -8.87 -8.23
C VAL A 112 9.72 -10.37 -8.24
N LYS A 113 9.90 -11.07 -9.37
CA LYS A 113 9.65 -12.52 -9.48
C LYS A 113 10.48 -13.34 -8.48
N GLU A 114 11.74 -12.97 -8.25
CA GLU A 114 12.58 -13.66 -7.25
C GLU A 114 12.06 -13.46 -5.81
N ILE A 115 11.48 -12.30 -5.51
CA ILE A 115 10.93 -11.98 -4.19
C ILE A 115 9.53 -12.58 -3.99
N ILE A 116 8.66 -12.51 -5.00
CA ILE A 116 7.24 -12.87 -4.88
C ILE A 116 6.89 -14.26 -5.44
N GLY A 117 7.78 -14.87 -6.23
CA GLY A 117 7.57 -16.18 -6.84
C GLY A 117 6.54 -16.24 -7.97
N THR A 118 5.87 -15.13 -8.29
CA THR A 118 4.85 -14.99 -9.34
C THR A 118 5.14 -13.78 -10.25
N ARG A 119 4.55 -13.79 -11.46
CA ARG A 119 4.54 -12.65 -12.40
C ARG A 119 3.22 -11.87 -12.36
N GLU A 120 2.35 -12.22 -11.43
CA GLU A 120 1.02 -11.63 -11.27
C GLU A 120 0.98 -10.93 -9.90
N GLY A 121 0.70 -9.62 -9.90
CA GLY A 121 0.63 -8.82 -8.69
C GLY A 121 1.14 -7.40 -8.86
N ASP A 122 1.10 -6.65 -7.76
CA ASP A 122 1.53 -5.26 -7.73
C ASP A 122 2.95 -5.16 -7.17
N ILE A 123 3.74 -4.21 -7.66
CA ILE A 123 5.13 -4.04 -7.20
C ILE A 123 5.22 -3.81 -5.68
N TYR A 124 4.22 -3.18 -5.07
CA TYR A 124 4.19 -2.95 -3.63
C TYR A 124 4.15 -4.25 -2.81
N TYR A 125 3.71 -5.38 -3.39
CA TYR A 125 3.82 -6.69 -2.72
C TYR A 125 5.27 -7.07 -2.43
N ALA A 126 6.15 -6.86 -3.41
CA ALA A 126 7.58 -7.11 -3.26
C ALA A 126 8.20 -6.15 -2.24
N PHE A 127 7.74 -4.89 -2.21
CA PHE A 127 8.19 -3.91 -1.22
C PHE A 127 7.84 -4.35 0.21
N ILE A 128 6.62 -4.84 0.45
CA ILE A 128 6.20 -5.32 1.77
C ILE A 128 7.04 -6.53 2.20
N VAL A 129 7.19 -7.53 1.32
CA VAL A 129 7.99 -8.74 1.64
C VAL A 129 9.44 -8.38 1.95
N LYS A 130 10.05 -7.53 1.12
CA LYS A 130 11.42 -7.08 1.34
C LYS A 130 11.55 -6.30 2.64
N ALA A 131 10.63 -5.37 2.92
CA ALA A 131 10.62 -4.63 4.18
C ALA A 131 10.53 -5.55 5.39
N ILE A 132 9.62 -6.54 5.40
CA ILE A 132 9.51 -7.54 6.46
C ILE A 132 10.84 -8.29 6.67
N SER A 133 11.55 -8.62 5.58
CA SER A 133 12.86 -9.29 5.66
C SER A 133 13.96 -8.42 6.30
N LEU A 134 13.91 -7.10 6.07
CA LEU A 134 14.88 -6.13 6.57
C LEU A 134 14.60 -5.65 8.00
N LEU A 135 13.40 -5.90 8.52
CA LEU A 135 13.07 -5.58 9.91
C LEU A 135 13.87 -6.44 10.89
N LYS A 136 14.34 -5.81 11.98
CA LYS A 136 14.76 -6.50 13.22
C LYS A 136 13.56 -7.20 13.86
N GLU A 137 13.81 -8.15 14.76
CA GLU A 137 12.77 -8.66 15.66
C GLU A 137 12.15 -7.49 16.45
N ASN A 138 10.82 -7.49 16.62
CA ASN A 138 10.03 -6.38 17.16
C ASN A 138 10.06 -5.08 16.35
N GLY A 139 10.67 -5.08 15.17
CA GLY A 139 10.62 -3.95 14.25
C GLY A 139 9.22 -3.77 13.64
N GLU A 140 8.94 -2.54 13.20
CA GLU A 140 7.65 -2.10 12.71
C GLU A 140 7.74 -1.68 11.23
N LEU A 141 6.77 -2.13 10.44
CA LEU A 141 6.54 -1.69 9.07
C LEU A 141 5.24 -0.88 9.03
N ILE A 142 5.29 0.35 8.54
CA ILE A 142 4.11 1.20 8.42
C ILE A 142 4.05 1.81 7.03
N TYR A 143 3.19 1.25 6.18
CA TYR A 143 3.01 1.71 4.80
C TYR A 143 1.59 2.19 4.55
N ILE A 144 1.48 3.14 3.62
CA ILE A 144 0.26 3.38 2.86
C ILE A 144 0.34 2.59 1.55
N VAL A 145 -0.68 1.78 1.27
CA VAL A 145 -0.78 0.93 0.06
C VAL A 145 -2.24 0.75 -0.34
N PRO A 146 -2.53 0.27 -1.57
CA PRO A 146 -3.88 -0.10 -1.96
C PRO A 146 -4.45 -1.23 -1.09
N TYR A 147 -5.76 -1.21 -0.87
CA TYR A 147 -6.50 -2.19 -0.06
C TYR A 147 -6.50 -3.59 -0.70
N HIS A 148 -6.29 -3.68 -2.01
CA HIS A 148 -6.55 -4.87 -2.83
C HIS A 148 -5.82 -6.14 -2.38
N PHE A 149 -4.67 -6.02 -1.72
CA PHE A 149 -3.92 -7.19 -1.23
C PHE A 149 -4.66 -7.98 -0.14
N PHE A 150 -5.70 -7.40 0.48
CA PHE A 150 -6.54 -8.09 1.45
C PHE A 150 -7.35 -9.21 0.79
N TYR A 151 -7.87 -9.01 -0.42
CA TYR A 151 -8.79 -9.95 -1.05
C TYR A 151 -8.28 -10.56 -2.37
N ASN A 152 -7.29 -9.94 -3.03
CA ASN A 152 -6.76 -10.46 -4.29
C ASN A 152 -6.17 -11.87 -4.10
N THR A 153 -6.51 -12.79 -5.01
CA THR A 153 -6.02 -14.17 -5.01
C THR A 153 -4.50 -14.23 -5.20
N TYR A 154 -3.95 -13.34 -6.02
CA TYR A 154 -2.49 -13.23 -6.24
C TYR A 154 -1.74 -12.75 -4.99
N ALA A 155 -2.41 -12.04 -4.07
CA ALA A 155 -1.83 -11.58 -2.81
C ALA A 155 -1.87 -12.62 -1.68
N ARG A 156 -2.35 -13.85 -1.93
CA ARG A 156 -2.38 -14.92 -0.91
C ARG A 156 -1.00 -15.18 -0.30
N PHE A 157 0.04 -15.23 -1.12
CA PHE A 157 1.41 -15.45 -0.64
C PHE A 157 1.87 -14.30 0.28
N LEU A 158 1.49 -13.05 -0.04
CA LEU A 158 1.84 -11.88 0.76
C LEU A 158 1.17 -11.96 2.14
N ARG A 159 -0.13 -12.29 2.17
CA ARG A 159 -0.87 -12.50 3.42
C ARG A 159 -0.26 -13.62 4.25
N GLU A 160 0.17 -14.71 3.61
CA GLU A 160 0.91 -15.78 4.29
C GLU A 160 2.24 -15.29 4.90
N LYS A 161 3.03 -14.48 4.17
CA LYS A 161 4.27 -13.90 4.69
C LYS A 161 4.01 -12.98 5.88
N ILE A 162 2.98 -12.16 5.83
CA ILE A 162 2.58 -11.29 6.95
C ILE A 162 2.28 -12.15 8.19
N LEU A 163 1.44 -13.19 8.07
CA LEU A 163 1.11 -14.07 9.19
C LEU A 163 2.29 -14.91 9.69
N GLN A 164 3.20 -15.29 8.80
CA GLN A 164 4.37 -16.08 9.14
C GLN A 164 5.37 -15.31 10.02
N PHE A 165 5.50 -14.01 9.78
CA PHE A 165 6.60 -13.21 10.35
C PHE A 165 6.15 -12.16 11.37
N GLY A 166 4.86 -12.04 11.67
CA GLY A 166 4.41 -11.07 12.65
C GLY A 166 2.90 -10.92 12.73
N LYS A 167 2.48 -9.73 13.16
CA LYS A 167 1.07 -9.35 13.30
C LYS A 167 0.83 -7.95 12.74
N ILE A 168 -0.39 -7.70 12.31
CA ILE A 168 -0.91 -6.35 12.05
C ILE A 168 -1.48 -5.84 13.37
N GLU A 169 -1.09 -4.64 13.79
CA GLU A 169 -1.60 -4.01 15.03
C GLU A 169 -2.69 -2.98 14.73
N ILE A 170 -2.54 -2.23 13.63
CA ILE A 170 -3.42 -1.12 13.26
C ILE A 170 -3.68 -1.16 11.76
N ILE A 171 -4.93 -0.92 11.37
CA ILE A 171 -5.32 -0.61 9.99
C ILE A 171 -6.15 0.68 10.03
N ILE A 172 -5.73 1.68 9.28
CA ILE A 172 -6.53 2.86 8.95
C ILE A 172 -7.01 2.67 7.52
N ASP A 173 -8.28 2.35 7.37
CA ASP A 173 -8.98 2.17 6.12
C ASP A 173 -9.51 3.52 5.64
N LEU A 174 -8.85 4.03 4.60
CA LEU A 174 -9.10 5.35 4.02
C LEU A 174 -10.03 5.28 2.81
N ASP A 175 -10.50 4.07 2.44
CA ASP A 175 -11.39 3.87 1.30
C ASP A 175 -10.85 4.63 0.06
N GLU A 176 -11.72 5.12 -0.82
CA GLU A 176 -11.37 5.96 -1.98
C GLU A 176 -11.10 7.44 -1.61
N SER A 177 -10.56 7.74 -0.42
CA SER A 177 -10.21 9.12 -0.06
C SER A 177 -9.27 9.76 -1.09
N ARG A 178 -9.59 11.01 -1.48
CA ARG A 178 -8.82 11.79 -2.46
C ARG A 178 -7.53 12.36 -1.88
N LEU A 179 -6.60 11.47 -1.52
CA LEU A 179 -5.30 11.83 -0.93
C LEU A 179 -4.29 12.27 -1.98
N PHE A 180 -4.40 11.75 -3.21
CA PHE A 180 -3.46 11.98 -4.29
C PHE A 180 -4.14 12.71 -5.46
N LYS A 181 -3.36 13.49 -6.22
CA LYS A 181 -3.91 14.43 -7.22
C LYS A 181 -4.54 13.77 -8.45
N ASN A 182 -4.17 12.53 -8.78
CA ASN A 182 -4.51 11.92 -10.07
C ASN A 182 -5.42 10.69 -9.95
N GLU A 183 -5.31 9.92 -8.87
CA GLU A 183 -6.07 8.69 -8.65
C GLU A 183 -6.44 8.57 -7.16
N SER A 184 -7.60 7.97 -6.91
CA SER A 184 -8.11 7.67 -5.57
C SER A 184 -8.34 6.17 -5.42
N PRO A 185 -7.27 5.34 -5.47
CA PRO A 185 -7.45 3.92 -5.18
C PRO A 185 -7.95 3.78 -3.74
N GLU A 186 -8.68 2.71 -3.46
CA GLU A 186 -8.95 2.29 -2.09
C GLU A 186 -7.60 2.09 -1.38
N THR A 187 -7.31 2.90 -0.35
CA THR A 187 -6.02 2.83 0.35
C THR A 187 -6.16 2.52 1.83
N ILE A 188 -5.14 1.85 2.34
CA ILE A 188 -4.98 1.60 3.76
C ILE A 188 -3.61 2.09 4.23
N ILE A 189 -3.56 2.57 5.47
CA ILE A 189 -2.32 2.61 6.25
C ILE A 189 -2.35 1.42 7.19
N PHE A 190 -1.36 0.55 7.13
CA PHE A 190 -1.27 -0.56 8.09
C PHE A 190 0.03 -0.48 8.89
N LYS A 191 -0.06 -0.83 10.18
CA LYS A 191 1.09 -1.04 11.05
C LYS A 191 1.27 -2.55 11.27
N PHE A 192 2.38 -3.07 10.79
CA PHE A 192 2.83 -4.43 11.02
C PHE A 192 3.98 -4.44 12.04
N LYS A 193 4.01 -5.45 12.91
CA LYS A 193 5.11 -5.69 13.85
C LYS A 193 5.67 -7.09 13.66
N LYS A 194 6.98 -7.16 13.44
CA LYS A 194 7.70 -8.41 13.24
C LYS A 194 7.87 -9.16 14.55
N GLY A 195 7.55 -10.45 14.53
CA GLY A 195 7.89 -11.38 15.59
C GLY A 195 7.00 -12.62 15.62
N LYS A 196 7.06 -13.37 16.72
CA LYS A 196 6.25 -14.58 16.93
C LYS A 196 5.10 -14.30 17.89
N TYR A 197 3.87 -14.49 17.42
CA TYR A 197 2.65 -14.20 18.17
C TYR A 197 1.67 -15.37 18.11
N ASP A 198 0.89 -15.56 19.18
CA ASP A 198 -0.31 -16.40 19.16
C ASP A 198 -1.48 -15.55 18.63
N LEU A 199 -1.66 -15.54 17.30
CA LEU A 199 -2.60 -14.64 16.62
C LEU A 199 -4.06 -14.79 17.10
N LYS A 200 -4.43 -15.92 17.71
CA LYS A 200 -5.78 -16.11 18.29
C LYS A 200 -6.05 -15.18 19.46
N LYS A 201 -5.00 -14.70 20.15
CA LYS A 201 -5.06 -13.78 21.28
C LYS A 201 -4.86 -12.33 20.88
N GLU A 202 -4.50 -12.08 19.62
CA GLU A 202 -4.21 -10.76 19.11
C GLU A 202 -5.48 -10.08 18.55
N ARG A 203 -5.47 -8.75 18.58
CA ARG A 203 -6.53 -7.88 18.08
C ARG A 203 -5.92 -6.85 17.14
N ILE A 204 -6.69 -6.43 16.15
CA ILE A 204 -6.30 -5.36 15.22
C ILE A 204 -7.20 -4.17 15.47
N LYS A 205 -6.61 -3.00 15.69
CA LYS A 205 -7.33 -1.73 15.77
C LYS A 205 -7.67 -1.25 14.38
N ILE A 206 -8.95 -1.01 14.12
CA ILE A 206 -9.46 -0.54 12.84
C ILE A 206 -9.96 0.89 13.00
N LEU A 207 -9.49 1.78 12.13
CA LEU A 207 -10.10 3.07 11.87
C LEU A 207 -10.65 3.03 10.45
N ARG A 208 -11.97 3.00 10.28
CA ARG A 208 -12.59 3.04 8.96
C ARG A 208 -13.18 4.42 8.70
N ILE A 209 -12.79 5.04 7.59
CA ILE A 209 -13.29 6.37 7.26
C ILE A 209 -14.78 6.32 6.89
N LYS A 210 -15.55 7.31 7.36
CA LYS A 210 -16.99 7.46 7.09
C LYS A 210 -17.27 8.27 5.84
N LYS A 211 -16.34 9.15 5.47
CA LYS A 211 -16.49 10.15 4.41
C LYS A 211 -15.19 10.27 3.63
N THR A 212 -15.22 9.98 2.34
CA THR A 212 -14.03 10.02 1.47
C THR A 212 -13.59 11.45 1.11
N GLN A 213 -14.50 12.43 1.24
CA GLN A 213 -14.24 13.86 1.02
C GLN A 213 -13.70 14.54 2.29
N SER A 214 -12.44 14.24 2.63
CA SER A 214 -11.75 14.85 3.76
C SER A 214 -10.36 15.31 3.39
N THR A 215 -9.88 16.35 4.07
CA THR A 215 -8.52 16.85 3.84
C THR A 215 -7.49 15.98 4.57
N PRO A 216 -6.23 15.90 4.07
CA PRO A 216 -5.16 15.20 4.78
C PRO A 216 -4.98 15.65 6.24
N LEU A 217 -5.17 16.94 6.53
CA LEU A 217 -5.09 17.49 7.88
C LEU A 217 -6.23 17.00 8.78
N GLU A 218 -7.46 16.98 8.26
CA GLU A 218 -8.61 16.45 8.98
C GLU A 218 -8.43 14.96 9.29
N ILE A 219 -7.98 14.18 8.30
CA ILE A 219 -7.65 12.76 8.45
C ILE A 219 -6.61 12.57 9.56
N TYR A 220 -5.51 13.32 9.54
CA TYR A 220 -4.47 13.26 10.56
C TYR A 220 -5.01 13.55 11.96
N ILE A 221 -5.71 14.68 12.15
CA ILE A 221 -6.23 15.09 13.45
C ILE A 221 -7.20 14.03 14.01
N LYS A 222 -8.16 13.62 13.19
CA LYS A 222 -9.23 12.69 13.59
C LYS A 222 -8.71 11.27 13.80
N ALA A 223 -7.74 10.81 13.01
CA ALA A 223 -7.12 9.50 13.23
C ALA A 223 -6.33 9.47 14.54
N VAL A 224 -5.53 10.51 14.82
CA VAL A 224 -4.77 10.62 16.09
C VAL A 224 -5.70 10.70 17.29
N GLU A 225 -6.77 11.50 17.21
CA GLU A 225 -7.80 11.59 18.25
C GLU A 225 -8.45 10.22 18.51
N SER A 226 -8.90 9.54 17.46
CA SER A 226 -9.58 8.25 17.55
C SER A 226 -8.66 7.16 18.12
N LEU A 227 -7.41 7.07 17.67
CA LEU A 227 -6.45 6.08 18.19
C LEU A 227 -6.06 6.34 19.65
N LYS A 228 -5.93 7.61 20.04
CA LYS A 228 -5.60 7.99 21.42
C LYS A 228 -6.73 7.62 22.37
N ASN A 229 -7.97 7.93 22.00
CA ASN A 229 -9.14 7.73 22.85
C ASN A 229 -9.75 6.32 22.71
N GLN A 230 -9.38 5.58 21.65
CA GLN A 230 -9.96 4.29 21.28
C GLN A 230 -11.49 4.38 21.06
N THR A 231 -11.91 5.43 20.35
CA THR A 231 -13.33 5.72 20.10
C THR A 231 -13.54 6.23 18.69
N SER A 232 -14.74 5.98 18.14
CA SER A 232 -15.18 6.62 16.90
C SER A 232 -15.27 8.13 17.07
N ASN A 233 -15.18 8.86 15.96
CA ASN A 233 -15.51 10.28 15.89
C ASN A 233 -16.37 10.55 14.64
N ASP A 234 -16.50 11.82 14.29
CA ASP A 234 -17.25 12.31 13.13
C ASP A 234 -16.65 11.90 11.77
N LEU A 235 -15.37 11.53 11.72
CA LEU A 235 -14.71 11.07 10.49
C LEU A 235 -14.43 9.56 10.45
N PHE A 236 -14.09 8.94 11.58
CA PHE A 236 -13.71 7.53 11.65
C PHE A 236 -14.65 6.72 12.54
N ASP A 237 -14.95 5.50 12.12
CA ASP A 237 -15.36 4.44 13.04
C ASP A 237 -14.14 3.75 13.62
N TYR A 238 -14.12 3.58 14.94
CA TYR A 238 -13.14 2.79 15.67
C TYR A 238 -13.76 1.49 16.15
N TYR A 239 -13.08 0.39 15.90
CA TYR A 239 -13.39 -0.91 16.49
C TYR A 239 -12.17 -1.82 16.47
N GLU A 240 -12.24 -2.93 17.20
CA GLU A 240 -11.20 -3.95 17.20
C GLU A 240 -11.76 -5.26 16.66
N ILE A 241 -11.03 -5.86 15.74
CA ILE A 241 -11.35 -7.19 15.20
C ILE A 241 -10.35 -8.23 15.73
N SER A 242 -10.76 -9.49 15.76
CA SER A 242 -9.80 -10.58 15.98
C SER A 242 -8.76 -10.59 14.86
N HIS A 243 -7.51 -10.90 15.18
CA HIS A 243 -6.47 -10.98 14.16
C HIS A 243 -6.79 -12.07 13.13
N TYR A 244 -6.39 -11.84 11.87
CA TYR A 244 -6.50 -12.84 10.82
C TYR A 244 -5.71 -14.10 11.15
N LEU A 245 -6.29 -15.27 10.85
CA LEU A 245 -5.73 -16.58 11.22
C LEU A 245 -5.28 -17.41 10.03
N ASN A 246 -5.60 -16.99 8.81
CA ASN A 246 -5.24 -17.69 7.57
C ASN A 246 -5.01 -16.69 6.44
N ASN A 247 -4.40 -17.16 5.35
CA ASN A 247 -4.03 -16.36 4.17
C ASN A 247 -5.17 -16.24 3.13
N GLN A 248 -6.42 -16.61 3.48
CA GLN A 248 -7.57 -16.31 2.63
C GLN A 248 -7.87 -14.81 2.64
N THR A 249 -8.99 -14.41 2.05
CA THR A 249 -9.39 -13.02 1.95
C THR A 249 -9.56 -12.39 3.34
N TRP A 250 -8.99 -11.21 3.53
CA TRP A 250 -9.15 -10.37 4.70
C TRP A 250 -10.15 -9.26 4.44
N SER A 251 -10.70 -8.70 5.51
CA SER A 251 -11.64 -7.58 5.45
C SER A 251 -11.45 -6.73 6.70
N THR A 252 -11.44 -5.40 6.53
CA THR A 252 -11.53 -4.46 7.64
C THR A 252 -12.94 -4.45 8.23
N ALA A 253 -13.97 -4.73 7.44
CA ALA A 253 -15.34 -4.83 7.92
C ALA A 253 -15.55 -6.09 8.75
N ASP A 254 -16.27 -5.96 9.87
CA ASP A 254 -16.77 -7.10 10.64
C ASP A 254 -17.95 -7.74 9.89
N LEU A 255 -17.64 -8.72 9.04
CA LEU A 255 -18.61 -9.45 8.23
C LEU A 255 -19.28 -10.57 9.05
N ASN A 256 -19.96 -10.20 10.13
CA ASN A 256 -20.87 -11.08 10.85
C ASN A 256 -22.21 -11.10 10.12
N PHE A 257 -22.31 -11.90 9.06
CA PHE A 257 -23.61 -12.21 8.47
C PHE A 257 -24.35 -13.17 9.40
N SER A 258 -25.62 -12.90 9.69
CA SER A 258 -26.49 -13.89 10.33
C SER A 258 -26.55 -15.14 9.45
N ASP A 259 -26.75 -16.33 10.06
CA ASP A 259 -26.98 -17.57 9.31
C ASP A 259 -28.28 -17.44 8.50
N PHE A 260 -28.15 -16.94 7.28
CA PHE A 260 -29.20 -16.97 6.27
C PHE A 260 -29.06 -18.27 5.45
N PRO A 261 -30.16 -18.79 4.88
CA PRO A 261 -30.07 -19.84 3.88
C PRO A 261 -29.27 -19.32 2.67
N ASN A 262 -28.01 -19.71 2.59
CA ASN A 262 -27.08 -19.24 1.56
C ASN A 262 -27.21 -20.12 0.32
N LEU A 263 -27.79 -19.59 -0.75
CA LEU A 263 -27.65 -20.15 -2.11
C LEU A 263 -26.32 -19.67 -2.69
N ARG A 264 -25.47 -20.59 -3.17
CA ARG A 264 -24.27 -20.15 -3.87
C ARG A 264 -24.70 -19.58 -5.22
N LEU A 265 -24.10 -18.48 -5.65
CA LEU A 265 -24.43 -17.87 -6.94
C LEU A 265 -24.32 -18.87 -8.09
N LYS A 266 -23.35 -19.80 -8.03
CA LYS A 266 -23.18 -20.88 -9.00
C LYS A 266 -24.37 -21.86 -9.09
N ASP A 267 -25.17 -21.95 -8.03
CA ASP A 267 -26.32 -22.85 -7.94
C ASP A 267 -27.57 -22.22 -8.60
N ILE A 268 -27.59 -20.89 -8.79
CA ILE A 268 -28.72 -20.14 -9.38
C ILE A 268 -28.35 -19.39 -10.66
N ALA A 269 -27.07 -19.24 -10.98
CA ALA A 269 -26.59 -18.50 -12.14
C ALA A 269 -25.26 -19.05 -12.66
N LYS A 270 -25.06 -18.93 -13.98
CA LYS A 270 -23.74 -19.10 -14.60
C LYS A 270 -23.04 -17.74 -14.63
N VAL A 271 -21.93 -17.62 -13.91
CA VAL A 271 -21.08 -16.43 -13.96
C VAL A 271 -20.08 -16.60 -15.09
N GLY A 272 -20.10 -15.69 -16.05
CA GLY A 272 -19.12 -15.61 -17.13
C GLY A 272 -18.35 -14.29 -17.07
N VAL A 273 -17.16 -14.27 -17.67
CA VAL A 273 -16.46 -13.02 -17.98
C VAL A 273 -17.05 -12.47 -19.28
N GLY A 274 -17.22 -11.15 -19.37
CA GLY A 274 -17.63 -10.49 -20.61
C GLY A 274 -16.60 -10.66 -21.75
N LEU A 275 -16.83 -10.00 -22.88
CA LEU A 275 -15.87 -9.97 -23.99
C LEU A 275 -14.53 -9.38 -23.54
N VAL A 276 -13.44 -10.14 -23.69
CA VAL A 276 -12.07 -9.68 -23.48
C VAL A 276 -11.39 -9.62 -24.84
N SER A 277 -11.18 -8.41 -25.36
CA SER A 277 -10.76 -8.22 -26.74
C SER A 277 -9.27 -8.51 -26.99
N GLY A 278 -8.46 -8.54 -25.91
CA GLY A 278 -7.00 -8.68 -25.98
C GLY A 278 -6.28 -7.47 -26.58
N PHE A 279 -6.99 -6.57 -27.27
CA PHE A 279 -6.47 -5.33 -27.81
C PHE A 279 -7.56 -4.26 -27.83
N ASP A 280 -7.89 -3.74 -26.64
CA ASP A 280 -9.04 -2.86 -26.43
C ASP A 280 -9.04 -1.62 -27.36
N LYS A 281 -7.87 -1.09 -27.71
CA LYS A 281 -7.77 0.05 -28.63
C LYS A 281 -8.26 -0.22 -30.05
N ALA A 282 -8.24 -1.47 -30.51
CA ALA A 282 -8.74 -1.82 -31.84
C ALA A 282 -10.25 -2.08 -31.86
N PHE A 283 -10.83 -2.45 -30.71
CA PHE A 283 -12.21 -2.94 -30.64
C PHE A 283 -13.15 -2.03 -29.84
N ILE A 284 -12.61 -1.05 -29.11
CA ILE A 284 -13.37 -0.01 -28.43
C ILE A 284 -13.23 1.27 -29.25
N VAL A 285 -14.28 1.58 -30.02
CA VAL A 285 -14.39 2.80 -30.82
C VAL A 285 -15.44 3.72 -30.22
N SER A 286 -15.19 5.02 -30.25
CA SER A 286 -16.17 6.03 -29.87
C SER A 286 -17.28 6.13 -30.92
N LEU A 287 -18.43 6.70 -30.53
CA LEU A 287 -19.53 6.96 -31.48
C LEU A 287 -19.14 7.90 -32.62
N ASP A 288 -18.12 8.76 -32.41
CA ASP A 288 -17.62 9.65 -33.45
C ASP A 288 -16.65 8.94 -34.40
N GLU A 289 -15.81 8.03 -33.88
CA GLU A 289 -15.00 7.15 -34.73
C GLU A 289 -15.88 6.18 -35.53
N LEU A 290 -16.99 5.70 -34.95
CA LEU A 290 -17.95 4.82 -35.61
C LEU A 290 -18.51 5.44 -36.91
N LYS A 291 -18.67 6.77 -36.95
CA LYS A 291 -19.16 7.51 -38.13
C LYS A 291 -18.14 7.57 -39.27
N LEU A 292 -16.87 7.28 -38.98
CA LEU A 292 -15.78 7.27 -39.97
C LEU A 292 -15.64 5.91 -40.67
N PHE A 293 -16.26 4.86 -40.12
CA PHE A 293 -16.30 3.54 -40.76
C PHE A 293 -17.29 3.57 -41.93
N THR A 294 -16.87 3.00 -43.06
CA THR A 294 -17.73 2.87 -44.24
C THR A 294 -18.64 1.63 -44.11
N ASP A 295 -19.74 1.57 -44.86
CA ASP A 295 -20.71 0.45 -44.80
C ASP A 295 -20.09 -0.96 -45.04
N LEU A 296 -18.88 -1.02 -45.60
CA LEU A 296 -18.11 -2.25 -45.81
C LEU A 296 -17.42 -2.79 -44.54
N GLU A 297 -17.19 -1.94 -43.54
CA GLU A 297 -16.48 -2.28 -42.29
C GLU A 297 -17.43 -2.57 -41.13
N ILE A 298 -18.70 -2.17 -41.23
CA ILE A 298 -19.73 -2.36 -40.20
C ILE A 298 -20.42 -3.74 -40.31
N ASN A 299 -20.30 -4.43 -41.45
CA ASN A 299 -20.97 -5.70 -41.75
C ASN A 299 -20.08 -6.96 -41.62
N LEU A 300 -18.94 -6.86 -40.92
CA LEU A 300 -18.05 -7.99 -40.57
C LEU A 300 -18.17 -8.34 -39.08
#